data_AF-A0A2N3XZ28-F1
#
_entry.id   AF-A0A2N3XZ28-F1
#
_cell.length_a   1.000
_cell.length_b   1.000
_cell.length_c   1.000
_cell.angle_alpha   90.00
_cell.angle_beta   90.00
_cell.angle_gamma   90.00
#
_symmetry.space_group_name_H-M   'P 1'
#
loop_
_entity.id
_entity.type
_entity.pdbx_description
1 polymer ?
#
loop_
_entity_poly.entity_id
_entity_poly.type
_entity_poly.pdbx_seq_one_letter_code
_entity_poly.pdbx_strand_id
1 'polypeptide(L)'
;MPNDRPSIPAELRRAVLVEAGHRCAIPTCRQYPVDIDHIVDWAKVQRHDFDNLIALCPTCHARKTRGEIDIKSMKQYKINLGVLTSRYTDLELRLLRWLVDYMPGRGRPMLPDGMIWVVGDLLSDGLIELRDDGWLLPSGHPDGPGPNNFMKQVATDRNARYVSLTDKGRELVERWFGAKPLDWVWRFKPLD
;
A
#
# COMPACT_ATOMS: atom_id res chain seq x y z
N MET A 1 11.58 21.95 30.08
CA MET A 1 11.99 21.33 28.80
C MET A 1 13.31 20.62 29.05
N PRO A 2 13.54 19.37 28.62
CA PRO A 2 14.88 18.81 28.69
C PRO A 2 15.71 19.48 27.59
N ASN A 3 16.64 20.34 28.02
CA ASN A 3 17.36 21.33 27.19
C ASN A 3 18.45 20.74 26.26
N ASP A 4 18.62 19.42 26.20
CA ASP A 4 19.70 18.77 25.45
C ASP A 4 19.25 17.99 24.20
N ARG A 5 17.97 18.07 23.81
CA ARG A 5 17.51 17.42 22.58
C ARG A 5 17.86 18.29 21.35
N PRO A 6 18.67 17.80 20.40
CA PRO A 6 18.92 18.51 19.16
C PRO A 6 17.62 18.66 18.35
N SER A 7 17.57 19.70 17.52
CA SER A 7 16.46 19.90 16.61
C SER A 7 16.44 18.81 15.53
N ILE A 8 15.24 18.42 15.08
CA ILE A 8 15.10 17.52 13.93
C ILE A 8 15.65 18.25 12.70
N PRO A 9 16.59 17.66 11.94
CA PRO A 9 17.11 18.27 10.71
C PRO A 9 16.00 18.69 9.75
N ALA A 10 16.16 19.83 9.08
CA ALA A 10 15.11 20.42 8.25
C ALA A 10 14.66 19.49 7.10
N GLU A 11 15.59 18.77 6.49
CA GLU A 11 15.30 17.79 5.44
C GLU A 11 14.46 16.62 5.96
N LEU A 12 14.82 16.10 7.14
CA LEU A 12 14.10 15.02 7.78
C LEU A 12 12.70 15.47 8.21
N ARG A 13 12.57 16.70 8.74
CA ARG A 13 11.28 17.32 9.03
C ARG A 13 10.40 17.43 7.79
N ARG A 14 10.98 17.89 6.66
CA ARG A 14 10.26 17.97 5.38
C ARG A 14 9.80 16.59 4.91
N ALA A 15 10.67 15.59 4.97
CA ALA A 15 10.34 14.22 4.55
C ALA A 15 9.13 13.67 5.32
N VAL A 16 9.11 13.82 6.66
CA VAL A 16 8.00 13.34 7.50
C VAL A 16 6.70 14.09 7.23
N LEU A 17 6.76 15.41 6.99
CA LEU A 17 5.57 16.20 6.67
C LEU A 17 5.02 15.87 5.28
N VAL A 18 5.89 15.67 4.29
CA VAL A 18 5.50 15.26 2.93
C VAL A 18 4.89 13.86 2.93
N GLU A 19 5.50 12.91 3.65
CA GLU A 19 4.96 11.56 3.82
C GLU A 19 3.53 11.60 4.39
N ALA A 20 3.29 12.48 5.37
CA ALA A 20 1.97 12.64 6.00
C ALA A 20 1.01 13.57 5.22
N GLY A 21 1.41 14.11 4.06
CA GLY A 21 0.62 15.07 3.30
C GLY A 21 0.28 16.34 4.09
N HIS A 22 1.17 16.77 4.99
CA HIS A 22 1.00 17.88 5.93
C HIS A 22 -0.24 17.77 6.83
N ARG A 23 -0.73 16.54 7.09
CA ARG A 23 -1.89 16.26 7.93
C ARG A 23 -1.55 15.24 9.01
N CYS A 24 -2.44 15.10 10.00
CA CYS A 24 -2.26 14.11 11.05
C CYS A 24 -2.19 12.69 10.46
N ALA A 25 -1.16 11.95 10.85
CA ALA A 25 -0.87 10.60 10.38
C ALA A 25 -1.90 9.55 10.82
N ILE A 26 -2.74 9.86 11.82
CA ILE A 26 -3.82 8.96 12.23
C ILE A 26 -4.85 8.91 11.10
N PRO A 27 -5.13 7.73 10.50
CA PRO A 27 -5.86 7.61 9.23
C PRO A 27 -7.20 8.34 9.18
N THR A 28 -7.97 8.28 10.27
CA THR A 28 -9.30 8.89 10.37
C THR A 28 -9.29 10.35 10.84
N CYS A 29 -8.16 10.86 11.33
CA CYS A 29 -8.08 12.19 11.92
C CYS A 29 -7.79 13.26 10.86
N ARG A 30 -6.63 13.16 10.19
CA ARG A 30 -6.17 14.05 9.10
C ARG A 30 -6.25 15.57 9.38
N GLN A 31 -6.35 15.95 10.66
CA GLN A 31 -6.41 17.35 11.10
C GLN A 31 -5.08 18.08 10.90
N TYR A 32 -5.16 19.41 10.89
CA TYR A 32 -4.03 20.33 10.91
C TYR A 32 -4.28 21.39 12.02
N PRO A 33 -3.24 22.05 12.57
CA PRO A 33 -1.81 21.84 12.33
C PRO A 33 -1.28 20.52 12.93
N VAL A 34 -0.06 20.15 12.55
CA VAL A 34 0.64 18.96 13.05
C VAL A 34 2.05 19.28 13.53
N ASP A 35 2.49 18.52 14.51
CA ASP A 35 3.86 18.47 15.00
C ASP A 35 4.47 17.10 14.77
N ILE A 36 5.80 17.05 14.66
CA ILE A 36 6.52 15.78 14.51
C ILE A 36 6.79 15.20 15.88
N ASP A 37 6.36 13.96 16.05
CA ASP A 37 6.58 13.17 17.25
C ASP A 37 7.42 11.93 16.97
N HIS A 38 8.08 11.42 18.01
CA HIS A 38 8.79 10.16 17.95
C HIS A 38 7.85 9.00 18.30
N ILE A 39 7.74 7.97 17.46
CA ILE A 39 6.89 6.79 17.74
C ILE A 39 7.35 6.09 19.01
N VAL A 40 8.65 5.78 19.09
CA VAL A 40 9.35 5.39 20.33
C VAL A 40 10.04 6.62 20.88
N ASP A 41 9.67 7.01 22.11
CA ASP A 41 10.07 8.28 22.70
C ASP A 41 11.59 8.53 22.67
N TRP A 42 11.96 9.81 22.46
CA TRP A 42 13.35 10.28 22.44
C TRP A 42 14.18 9.77 23.63
N ALA A 43 13.59 9.73 24.83
CA ALA A 43 14.27 9.27 26.04
C ALA A 43 14.86 7.86 25.91
N LYS A 44 14.28 7.01 25.04
CA LYS A 44 14.73 5.63 24.81
C LYS A 44 15.70 5.50 23.64
N VAL A 45 15.49 6.26 22.56
CA VAL A 45 16.24 6.07 21.29
C VAL A 45 17.34 7.09 21.08
N GLN A 46 17.17 8.32 21.59
CA GLN A 46 18.10 9.45 21.49
C GLN A 46 18.65 9.72 20.07
N ARG A 47 17.85 9.41 19.05
CA ARG A 47 18.19 9.63 17.65
C ARG A 47 16.96 10.00 16.83
N HIS A 48 17.19 10.66 15.70
CA HIS A 48 16.14 11.05 14.75
C HIS A 48 16.19 10.13 13.53
N ASP A 49 15.44 9.04 13.58
CA ASP A 49 15.27 8.15 12.43
C ASP A 49 13.96 8.45 11.74
N PHE A 50 13.96 8.52 10.40
CA PHE A 50 12.74 8.72 9.61
C PHE A 50 11.63 7.75 10.00
N ASP A 51 11.95 6.46 10.16
CA ASP A 51 11.00 5.40 10.51
C ASP A 51 10.42 5.53 11.92
N ASN A 52 11.09 6.28 12.80
CA ASN A 52 10.62 6.53 14.17
C ASN A 52 9.97 7.91 14.32
N LEU A 53 9.80 8.68 13.24
CA LEU A 53 9.16 10.00 13.26
C LEU A 53 7.81 9.97 12.54
N ILE A 54 6.81 10.64 13.12
CA ILE A 54 5.44 10.67 12.62
C ILE A 54 4.80 12.04 12.87
N ALA A 55 3.97 12.53 11.95
CA ALA A 55 3.28 13.81 12.10
C ALA A 55 1.91 13.65 12.79
N LEU A 56 1.67 14.34 13.91
CA LEU A 56 0.42 14.24 14.68
C LEU A 56 -0.17 15.62 14.96
N CYS A 57 -1.50 15.72 14.96
CA CYS A 57 -2.17 16.90 15.53
C CYS A 57 -2.06 16.88 17.06
N PRO A 58 -2.26 18.03 17.74
CA PRO A 58 -2.16 18.11 19.21
C PRO A 58 -3.04 17.09 19.94
N THR A 59 -4.24 16.82 19.42
CA THR A 59 -5.16 15.84 20.00
C THR A 59 -4.60 14.42 19.94
N CYS A 60 -4.12 13.97 18.78
CA CYS A 60 -3.59 12.61 18.62
C CYS A 60 -2.24 12.44 19.33
N HIS A 61 -1.43 13.49 19.40
CA HIS A 61 -0.20 13.53 20.18
C HIS A 61 -0.48 13.29 21.68
N ALA A 62 -1.49 13.97 22.23
CA ALA A 62 -1.91 13.78 23.61
C ALA A 62 -2.46 12.36 23.86
N ARG A 63 -3.23 11.80 22.93
CA ARG A 63 -3.76 10.42 23.03
C ARG A 63 -2.64 9.38 23.03
N LYS A 64 -1.62 9.54 22.19
CA LYS A 64 -0.41 8.69 22.22
C LYS A 64 0.34 8.83 23.55
N THR A 65 0.53 10.06 24.03
CA THR A 65 1.19 10.33 25.33
C THR A 65 0.46 9.66 26.50
N ARG A 66 -0.88 9.63 26.48
CA ARG A 66 -1.70 8.92 27.48
C ARG A 66 -1.75 7.40 27.30
N GLY A 67 -1.16 6.86 26.23
CA GLY A 67 -1.19 5.42 25.92
C GLY A 67 -2.49 4.93 25.31
N GLU A 68 -3.42 5.81 24.93
CA GLU A 68 -4.66 5.43 24.23
C GLU A 68 -4.39 4.96 22.79
N ILE A 69 -3.33 5.48 22.18
CA ILE A 69 -2.81 5.01 20.90
C ILE A 69 -1.43 4.42 21.19
N ASP A 70 -1.34 3.11 21.15
CA ASP A 70 -0.13 2.40 21.53
C ASP A 70 0.94 2.46 20.43
N ILE A 71 2.19 2.17 20.80
CA ILE A 71 3.34 2.22 19.90
C ILE A 71 3.19 1.26 18.72
N LYS A 72 2.54 0.10 18.87
CA LYS A 72 2.35 -0.84 17.75
C LYS A 72 1.41 -0.26 16.72
N SER A 73 0.29 0.33 17.16
CA SER A 73 -0.62 1.07 16.28
C SER A 73 0.09 2.21 15.55
N MET A 74 0.92 2.98 16.25
CA MET A 74 1.70 4.07 15.65
C MET A 74 2.67 3.61 14.55
N LYS A 75 3.36 2.48 14.78
CA LYS A 75 4.21 1.86 13.75
C LYS A 75 3.39 1.44 12.54
N GLN A 76 2.20 0.86 12.75
CA GLN A 76 1.31 0.50 11.65
C GLN A 76 0.86 1.73 10.85
N TYR A 77 0.51 2.82 11.52
CA TYR A 77 0.14 4.07 10.85
C TYR A 77 1.28 4.63 10.02
N LYS A 78 2.52 4.63 10.55
CA LYS A 78 3.72 5.06 9.80
C LYS A 78 3.93 4.24 8.53
N ILE A 79 3.84 2.92 8.61
CA ILE A 79 3.95 2.03 7.44
C ILE A 79 2.86 2.35 6.42
N ASN A 80 1.63 2.54 6.89
CA ASN A 80 0.49 2.87 6.06
C ASN A 80 0.63 4.23 5.37
N LEU A 81 1.26 5.24 6.00
CA LEU A 81 1.48 6.54 5.35
C LEU A 81 2.36 6.42 4.09
N GLY A 82 3.38 5.55 4.13
CA GLY A 82 4.22 5.27 2.96
C GLY A 82 3.48 4.65 1.78
N VAL A 83 2.23 4.20 1.98
CA VAL A 83 1.37 3.55 0.98
C VAL A 83 0.10 4.38 0.68
N LEU A 84 -0.42 5.16 1.64
CA LEU A 84 -1.82 5.58 1.70
C LEU A 84 -2.10 7.07 1.89
N THR A 85 -1.12 7.97 1.79
CA THR A 85 -1.42 9.41 1.86
C THR A 85 -2.05 9.93 0.58
N SER A 86 -3.29 9.50 0.35
CA SER A 86 -4.26 10.00 -0.64
C SER A 86 -3.86 9.90 -2.10
N ARG A 87 -2.75 9.23 -2.40
CA ARG A 87 -2.30 9.02 -3.77
C ARG A 87 -3.13 7.98 -4.51
N TYR A 88 -3.53 6.91 -3.82
CA TYR A 88 -4.34 5.85 -4.41
C TYR A 88 -5.72 5.82 -3.77
N THR A 89 -6.72 5.62 -4.61
CA THR A 89 -8.11 5.45 -4.21
C THR A 89 -8.33 4.10 -3.51
N ASP A 90 -9.44 3.97 -2.76
CA ASP A 90 -9.84 2.69 -2.16
C ASP A 90 -9.95 1.56 -3.20
N LEU A 91 -10.32 1.89 -4.45
CA LEU A 91 -10.47 0.92 -5.52
C LEU A 91 -9.11 0.42 -6.03
N GLU A 92 -8.14 1.32 -6.20
CA GLU A 92 -6.77 0.96 -6.54
C GLU A 92 -6.12 0.09 -5.46
N LEU A 93 -6.36 0.41 -4.20
CA LEU A 93 -5.86 -0.38 -3.08
C LEU A 93 -6.50 -1.76 -2.99
N ARG A 94 -7.80 -1.87 -3.33
CA ARG A 94 -8.48 -3.17 -3.46
C ARG A 94 -7.92 -3.98 -4.61
N LEU A 95 -7.62 -3.34 -5.74
CA LEU A 95 -6.99 -4.00 -6.89
C LEU A 95 -5.60 -4.53 -6.53
N LEU A 96 -4.76 -3.72 -5.88
CA LEU A 96 -3.46 -4.16 -5.39
C LEU A 96 -3.63 -5.37 -4.46
N ARG A 97 -4.51 -5.31 -3.45
CA ARG A 97 -4.77 -6.46 -2.57
C ARG A 97 -5.17 -7.72 -3.34
N TRP A 98 -6.07 -7.58 -4.31
CA TRP A 98 -6.52 -8.70 -5.11
C TRP A 98 -5.38 -9.32 -5.93
N LEU A 99 -4.49 -8.49 -6.51
CA LEU A 99 -3.35 -8.95 -7.30
C LEU A 99 -2.32 -9.74 -6.48
N VAL A 100 -2.37 -9.60 -5.15
CA VAL A 100 -1.44 -10.20 -4.19
C VAL A 100 -1.97 -11.50 -3.65
N ASP A 101 -3.27 -11.54 -3.37
CA ASP A 101 -4.01 -12.76 -3.05
C ASP A 101 -4.19 -13.68 -4.29
N TYR A 102 -3.45 -13.41 -5.38
CA TYR A 102 -3.50 -14.18 -6.61
C TYR A 102 -2.99 -15.60 -6.38
N MET A 103 -3.94 -16.54 -6.34
CA MET A 103 -3.69 -17.96 -6.48
C MET A 103 -3.63 -18.32 -7.98
N PRO A 104 -2.71 -19.19 -8.41
CA PRO A 104 -2.77 -19.80 -9.74
C PRO A 104 -4.18 -20.37 -9.98
N GLY A 105 -4.86 -19.93 -11.05
CA GLY A 105 -6.19 -20.43 -11.44
C GLY A 105 -7.38 -19.48 -11.27
N ARG A 106 -7.23 -18.32 -10.59
CA ARG A 106 -8.35 -17.36 -10.40
C ARG A 106 -8.65 -16.43 -11.60
N GLY A 107 -7.92 -16.58 -12.72
CA GLY A 107 -7.93 -15.62 -13.84
C GLY A 107 -7.24 -14.31 -13.45
N ARG A 108 -6.70 -13.53 -14.40
CA ARG A 108 -6.13 -12.19 -14.13
C ARG A 108 -7.23 -11.12 -14.25
N PRO A 109 -7.17 -10.00 -13.51
CA PRO A 109 -8.20 -8.99 -13.59
C PRO A 109 -8.06 -8.27 -14.93
N MET A 110 -9.17 -8.19 -15.66
CA MET A 110 -9.28 -7.41 -16.88
C MET A 110 -10.00 -6.11 -16.59
N LEU A 111 -9.45 -5.00 -17.07
CA LEU A 111 -10.10 -3.70 -17.02
C LEU A 111 -10.54 -3.32 -18.42
N PRO A 112 -11.83 -3.00 -18.61
CA PRO A 112 -12.27 -2.35 -19.83
C PRO A 112 -11.49 -1.07 -20.08
N ASP A 113 -11.23 -0.75 -21.35
CA ASP A 113 -10.43 0.41 -21.73
C ASP A 113 -11.01 1.72 -21.20
N GLY A 114 -12.34 1.85 -21.24
CA GLY A 114 -13.08 2.98 -20.65
C GLY A 114 -13.04 3.05 -19.12
N MET A 115 -12.42 2.09 -18.43
CA MET A 115 -12.26 2.07 -16.97
C MET A 115 -10.80 2.16 -16.52
N ILE A 116 -9.84 2.28 -17.44
CA ILE A 116 -8.41 2.37 -17.08
C ILE A 116 -8.10 3.60 -16.22
N TRP A 117 -8.83 4.70 -16.42
CA TRP A 117 -8.69 5.92 -15.63
C TRP A 117 -8.86 5.69 -14.12
N VAL A 118 -9.59 4.64 -13.72
CA VAL A 118 -9.81 4.27 -12.32
C VAL A 118 -8.53 3.84 -11.62
N VAL A 119 -7.55 3.36 -12.39
CA VAL A 119 -6.24 2.89 -11.89
C VAL A 119 -5.09 3.75 -12.39
N GLY A 120 -5.41 5.00 -12.75
CA GLY A 120 -4.48 5.93 -13.40
C GLY A 120 -3.28 6.26 -12.52
N ASP A 121 -3.45 6.36 -11.21
CA ASP A 121 -2.35 6.68 -10.30
C ASP A 121 -1.40 5.48 -10.20
N LEU A 122 -1.94 4.26 -10.03
CA LEU A 122 -1.12 3.03 -10.06
C LEU A 122 -0.30 2.87 -11.35
N LEU A 123 -0.89 3.22 -12.50
CA LEU A 123 -0.22 3.17 -13.80
C LEU A 123 0.85 4.23 -13.94
N SER A 124 0.51 5.48 -13.59
CA SER A 124 1.45 6.61 -13.64
C SER A 124 2.67 6.36 -12.75
N ASP A 125 2.47 5.60 -11.67
CA ASP A 125 3.50 5.28 -10.70
C ASP A 125 4.31 4.04 -11.04
N GLY A 126 3.94 3.36 -12.13
CA GLY A 126 4.56 2.13 -12.60
C GLY A 126 4.45 1.00 -11.58
N LEU A 127 3.38 0.98 -10.77
CA LEU A 127 3.10 -0.12 -9.83
C LEU A 127 2.36 -1.27 -10.53
N ILE A 128 1.57 -0.93 -11.54
CA ILE A 128 0.90 -1.89 -12.41
C ILE A 128 1.25 -1.58 -13.86
N GLU A 129 1.04 -2.57 -14.72
CA GLU A 129 1.12 -2.43 -16.16
C GLU A 129 -0.13 -3.04 -16.79
N LEU A 130 -0.53 -2.49 -17.94
CA LEU A 130 -1.58 -3.04 -18.77
C LEU A 130 -0.95 -3.92 -19.83
N ARG A 131 -1.52 -5.11 -20.03
CA ARG A 131 -1.05 -6.02 -21.06
C ARG A 131 -2.14 -6.39 -22.06
N ASP A 132 -1.72 -6.42 -23.31
CA ASP A 132 -2.53 -6.76 -24.49
C ASP A 132 -2.41 -8.25 -24.88
N ASP A 133 -1.53 -8.99 -24.20
CA ASP A 133 -1.35 -10.42 -24.41
C ASP A 133 -2.39 -11.19 -23.60
N GLY A 134 -3.40 -11.75 -24.29
CA GLY A 134 -4.17 -12.86 -23.72
C GLY A 134 -3.19 -13.94 -23.32
N TRP A 135 -3.00 -14.16 -22.02
CA TRP A 135 -1.91 -15.01 -21.54
C TRP A 135 -2.08 -16.44 -22.09
N LEU A 136 -1.16 -16.85 -22.98
CA LEU A 136 -0.92 -18.24 -23.36
C LEU A 136 -0.32 -18.96 -22.16
N LEU A 137 -1.14 -19.58 -21.30
CA LEU A 137 -0.72 -20.23 -20.03
C LEU A 137 0.64 -20.98 -20.14
N PRO A 138 1.57 -20.91 -19.14
CA PRO A 138 2.82 -21.64 -19.18
C PRO A 138 2.56 -22.93 -18.44
N SER A 139 1.45 -23.57 -18.77
CA SER A 139 1.04 -24.80 -18.14
C SER A 139 0.72 -25.74 -19.28
N GLY A 140 1.73 -26.50 -19.68
CA GLY A 140 1.50 -27.88 -20.11
C GLY A 140 0.94 -28.71 -18.95
N HIS A 141 -0.18 -28.28 -18.36
CA HIS A 141 -0.97 -29.07 -17.41
C HIS A 141 -2.26 -29.50 -18.13
N PRO A 142 -2.67 -30.78 -18.08
CA PRO A 142 -3.63 -31.36 -19.02
C PRO A 142 -5.09 -30.90 -18.84
N ASP A 143 -5.40 -30.17 -17.77
CA ASP A 143 -6.78 -29.92 -17.31
C ASP A 143 -7.25 -28.46 -17.52
N GLY A 144 -6.48 -27.64 -18.23
CA GLY A 144 -6.96 -26.33 -18.69
C GLY A 144 -7.96 -26.50 -19.84
N PRO A 145 -9.05 -25.71 -19.92
CA PRO A 145 -9.94 -25.77 -21.07
C PRO A 145 -9.13 -25.49 -22.33
N GLY A 146 -9.03 -26.49 -23.21
CA GLY A 146 -8.33 -26.39 -24.49
C GLY A 146 -8.85 -25.19 -25.31
N PRO A 147 -8.13 -24.75 -26.35
CA PRO A 147 -8.42 -23.54 -27.11
C PRO A 147 -9.68 -23.76 -27.97
N ASN A 148 -10.83 -23.84 -27.34
CA ASN A 148 -12.12 -23.87 -27.98
C ASN A 148 -12.43 -22.44 -28.43
N ASN A 149 -13.05 -22.34 -29.60
CA ASN A 149 -13.34 -21.18 -30.45
C ASN A 149 -13.85 -19.86 -29.80
N PHE A 150 -13.95 -19.76 -28.48
CA PHE A 150 -14.22 -18.53 -27.74
C PHE A 150 -13.14 -17.45 -27.94
N MET A 151 -11.88 -17.84 -28.16
CA MET A 151 -10.78 -16.88 -28.37
C MET A 151 -10.82 -16.14 -29.73
N LYS A 152 -11.51 -16.66 -30.76
CA LYS A 152 -11.53 -16.00 -32.08
C LYS A 152 -12.48 -14.79 -32.16
N GLN A 153 -13.48 -14.70 -31.29
CA GLN A 153 -14.47 -13.61 -31.32
C GLN A 153 -14.11 -12.44 -30.39
N VAL A 154 -13.36 -12.70 -29.32
CA VAL A 154 -12.88 -11.67 -28.39
C VAL A 154 -11.68 -10.89 -28.96
N ALA A 155 -10.98 -11.45 -29.96
CA ALA A 155 -9.79 -10.85 -30.55
C ALA A 155 -10.04 -9.58 -31.38
N THR A 156 -11.29 -9.30 -31.79
CA THR A 156 -11.63 -8.18 -32.68
C THR A 156 -12.22 -6.96 -31.98
N ASP A 157 -12.66 -7.07 -30.72
CA ASP A 157 -13.10 -5.94 -29.89
C ASP A 157 -12.23 -5.88 -28.62
N ARG A 158 -11.01 -5.34 -28.75
CA ARG A 158 -10.10 -5.17 -27.60
C ARG A 158 -10.52 -3.98 -26.73
N ASN A 159 -11.72 -4.05 -26.17
CA ASN A 159 -12.24 -3.06 -25.23
C ASN A 159 -11.81 -3.33 -23.79
N ALA A 160 -10.84 -4.21 -23.54
CA ALA A 160 -10.32 -4.52 -22.21
C ALA A 160 -8.87 -5.03 -22.24
N ARG A 161 -8.10 -4.69 -21.21
CA ARG A 161 -6.68 -5.08 -21.02
C ARG A 161 -6.47 -5.76 -19.67
N TYR A 162 -5.50 -6.66 -19.61
CA TYR A 162 -5.14 -7.34 -18.37
C TYR A 162 -4.27 -6.44 -17.50
N VAL A 163 -4.46 -6.50 -16.18
CA VAL A 163 -3.61 -5.78 -15.23
C VAL A 163 -2.64 -6.75 -14.57
N SER A 164 -1.36 -6.38 -14.49
CA SER A 164 -0.35 -7.11 -13.71
C SER A 164 0.50 -6.17 -12.85
N LEU A 165 1.03 -6.70 -11.74
CA LEU A 165 2.02 -5.98 -10.92
C LEU A 165 3.36 -5.91 -11.65
N THR A 166 3.99 -4.74 -11.59
CA THR A 166 5.42 -4.58 -11.94
C THR A 166 6.30 -5.07 -10.80
N ASP A 167 7.63 -5.09 -10.98
CA ASP A 167 8.56 -5.37 -9.88
C ASP A 167 8.42 -4.36 -8.73
N LYS A 168 8.26 -3.07 -9.07
CA LYS A 168 8.02 -1.99 -8.10
C LYS A 168 6.69 -2.17 -7.36
N GLY A 169 5.65 -2.60 -8.09
CA GLY A 169 4.35 -2.94 -7.49
C GLY A 169 4.45 -4.10 -6.52
N ARG A 170 5.19 -5.16 -6.87
CA ARG A 170 5.46 -6.30 -5.99
C ARG A 170 6.19 -5.88 -4.71
N GLU A 171 7.26 -5.10 -4.82
CA GLU A 171 8.03 -4.64 -3.65
C GLU A 171 7.16 -3.81 -2.69
N LEU A 172 6.35 -2.88 -3.23
CA LEU A 172 5.43 -2.07 -2.43
C LEU A 172 4.41 -2.95 -1.69
N VAL A 173 3.82 -3.89 -2.41
CA VAL A 173 2.88 -4.87 -1.88
C VAL A 173 3.55 -5.71 -0.78
N GLU A 174 4.75 -6.22 -1.01
CA GLU A 174 5.45 -7.10 -0.07
C GLU A 174 5.78 -6.35 1.20
N ARG A 175 6.16 -5.07 1.09
CA ARG A 175 6.32 -4.18 2.24
C ARG A 175 4.98 -3.91 2.96
N TRP A 176 3.89 -3.75 2.21
CA TRP A 176 2.55 -3.47 2.75
C TRP A 176 1.95 -4.68 3.48
N PHE A 177 2.01 -5.88 2.90
CA PHE A 177 1.50 -7.13 3.47
C PHE A 177 2.50 -7.85 4.38
N GLY A 178 3.80 -7.54 4.27
CA GLY A 178 4.84 -8.00 5.19
C GLY A 178 4.67 -7.45 6.61
N ALA A 179 3.99 -6.31 6.76
CA ALA A 179 3.49 -5.79 8.02
C ALA A 179 2.15 -6.46 8.41
N LYS A 180 2.19 -7.76 8.74
CA LYS A 180 0.98 -8.52 9.08
C LYS A 180 0.28 -7.95 10.33
N PRO A 181 -1.05 -7.78 10.33
CA PRO A 181 -1.84 -7.55 11.54
C PRO A 181 -1.65 -8.65 12.60
N LEU A 182 -1.76 -8.29 13.89
CA LEU A 182 -1.58 -9.22 15.03
C LEU A 182 -2.59 -10.39 15.03
N ASP A 183 -3.66 -10.32 14.24
CA ASP A 183 -4.76 -11.28 14.15
C ASP A 183 -4.83 -12.02 12.79
N TRP A 184 -3.82 -11.90 11.94
CA TRP A 184 -3.84 -12.53 10.62
C TRP A 184 -3.68 -14.06 10.70
N VAL A 185 -4.78 -14.78 10.52
CA VAL A 185 -4.81 -16.25 10.36
C VAL A 185 -4.91 -16.61 8.88
N TRP A 186 -3.98 -17.42 8.38
CA TRP A 186 -4.10 -18.07 7.06
C TRP A 186 -5.40 -18.85 7.00
N ARG A 187 -6.41 -18.35 6.27
CA ARG A 187 -7.69 -19.06 6.19
C ARG A 187 -7.71 -20.24 5.23
N PHE A 188 -6.66 -20.48 4.45
CA PHE A 188 -6.63 -21.64 3.56
C PHE A 188 -5.22 -22.20 3.45
N LYS A 189 -5.08 -23.49 3.80
CA LYS A 189 -3.90 -24.30 3.51
C LYS A 189 -3.76 -24.42 1.98
N PRO A 190 -2.53 -24.48 1.44
CA PRO A 190 -2.33 -24.97 0.08
C PRO A 190 -2.93 -26.38 -0.02
N LEU A 191 -3.65 -26.64 -1.10
CA LEU A 191 -4.08 -28.01 -1.42
C LEU A 191 -2.82 -28.80 -1.76
N ASP A 192 -2.60 -29.87 -1.00
CA ASP A 192 -1.60 -30.91 -1.27
C ASP A 192 -1.91 -31.64 -2.58
#